data_AF-A0A922DMR1-F1
#
_entry.id   AF-A0A922DMR1-F1
#
_cell.length_a   1.000
_cell.length_b   1.000
_cell.length_c   1.000
_cell.angle_alpha   90.00
_cell.angle_beta   90.00
_cell.angle_gamma   90.00
#
_symmetry.space_group_name_H-M   'P 1'
#
loop_
_entity.id
_entity.type
_entity.pdbx_description
1 polymer ?
#
loop_
_entity_poly.entity_id
_entity_poly.type
_entity_poly.pdbx_seq_one_letter_code
_entity_poly.pdbx_strand_id
1 'polypeptide(L)'
;MRSLSSSAFGSMAKLSSFAVLLVLLLSCSCFSSTEAYDALDPTGNITIKWDVMSWTPDGYVAVVTIYNFQQYRHIQAPGWTLGWTWAKKEVIWSMMGGQTTEQGDCSRFKGNIPHCCKKDPTVVDLLPGTPYNQQIANCCKGGVINSWVQDPSNAASAFQVSVGNAGTTNKTVRLPKNFTLKAPGPGYTCGPAKIVRPSKFVTADKRRVTQALMTWNVTCTYSQFLAQKTPTCCVSLSSFYNETIVNCPTCTCGCQNNVTEPGSCVNPESPYLASAVSGPGKLSNTPLVQCTSHMCPIRVHWHVKLNYKEYWRVKVTITNFNYRMNYTQWNLVVQHPNFDNLTKIFSFYYKSLTPYAGLNDTAMLWGIKFYNDFLMQAGPLGNVQSELLFRKDKSTFTFEKGWAFPRRIYFNGDNCVMPPPDGYPWLPNAGSRPIVSLLYPAFTILSLLVFLLAFAQEFQLKFSSNLNNLLHYCTSKHIFLIYMVYVPLHSGPATQVTTILLHPPSKFQDCVYIPYRSVITTKTTLARKQRLPLSKLQLDLQKQCLREMDTSQQHFRLDIS
;
A
#
# COMPACT_ATOMS: atom_id res chain seq x y z
N MET A 1 -49.82 -38.52 -37.63
CA MET A 1 -49.22 -38.14 -36.33
C MET A 1 -48.18 -37.03 -36.55
N ARG A 2 -48.56 -35.77 -36.33
CA ARG A 2 -47.71 -34.57 -36.18
C ARG A 2 -48.44 -33.66 -35.18
N SER A 3 -47.74 -32.69 -34.56
CA SER A 3 -48.24 -31.80 -33.48
C SER A 3 -48.35 -32.43 -32.09
N LEU A 4 -47.23 -32.58 -31.37
CA LEU A 4 -47.15 -32.63 -29.89
C LEU A 4 -45.69 -32.57 -29.36
N SER A 5 -44.93 -31.51 -29.69
CA SER A 5 -43.54 -31.36 -29.20
C SER A 5 -42.98 -29.93 -29.03
N SER A 6 -43.69 -28.88 -29.48
CA SER A 6 -43.15 -27.50 -29.51
C SER A 6 -43.37 -26.68 -28.23
N SER A 7 -44.32 -27.06 -27.35
CA SER A 7 -44.74 -26.23 -26.21
C SER A 7 -43.82 -26.30 -24.98
N ALA A 8 -43.11 -27.41 -24.77
CA ALA A 8 -42.32 -27.62 -23.55
C ALA A 8 -41.03 -26.77 -23.49
N PHE A 9 -40.32 -26.64 -24.61
CA PHE A 9 -39.02 -25.95 -24.64
C PHE A 9 -39.10 -24.45 -24.33
N GLY A 10 -40.18 -23.78 -24.72
CA GLY A 10 -40.40 -22.36 -24.43
C GLY A 10 -40.60 -22.03 -22.94
N SER A 11 -40.97 -23.03 -22.12
CA SER A 11 -41.15 -22.86 -20.67
C SER A 11 -39.82 -22.97 -19.91
N MET A 12 -39.01 -23.99 -20.20
CA MET A 12 -37.73 -24.20 -19.52
C MET A 12 -36.72 -23.06 -19.75
N ALA A 13 -36.72 -22.46 -20.94
CA ALA A 13 -35.89 -21.28 -21.23
C ALA A 13 -36.25 -20.07 -20.34
N LYS A 14 -37.55 -19.84 -20.07
CA LYS A 14 -38.02 -18.76 -19.19
C LYS A 14 -37.68 -19.03 -17.73
N LEU A 15 -37.85 -20.26 -17.25
CA LEU A 15 -37.45 -20.67 -15.89
C LEU A 15 -35.93 -20.52 -15.67
N SER A 16 -35.11 -20.89 -16.66
CA SER A 16 -33.66 -20.68 -16.62
C SER A 16 -33.30 -19.18 -16.54
N SER A 17 -33.89 -18.34 -17.39
CA SER A 17 -33.67 -16.89 -17.37
C SER A 17 -34.09 -16.26 -16.04
N PHE A 18 -35.23 -16.68 -15.47
CA PHE A 18 -35.70 -16.17 -14.18
C PHE A 18 -34.81 -16.61 -13.01
N ALA A 19 -34.28 -17.85 -13.04
CA ALA A 19 -33.32 -18.32 -12.06
C ALA A 19 -31.98 -17.57 -12.14
N VAL A 20 -31.47 -17.30 -13.35
CA VAL A 20 -30.26 -16.47 -13.54
C VAL A 20 -30.48 -15.04 -13.04
N LEU A 21 -31.64 -14.44 -13.35
CA LEU A 21 -32.00 -13.11 -12.84
C LEU A 21 -32.10 -13.09 -11.31
N LEU A 22 -32.69 -14.13 -10.70
CA LEU A 22 -32.80 -14.25 -9.24
C LEU A 22 -31.42 -14.41 -8.59
N VAL A 23 -30.51 -15.19 -9.18
CA VAL A 23 -29.13 -15.33 -8.70
C VAL A 23 -28.35 -14.02 -8.83
N LEU A 24 -28.56 -13.25 -9.90
CA LEU A 24 -28.00 -11.90 -10.06
C LEU A 24 -28.55 -10.92 -9.01
N LEU A 25 -29.86 -10.92 -8.76
CA LEU A 25 -30.47 -10.07 -7.74
C LEU A 25 -30.01 -10.45 -6.33
N LEU A 26 -29.88 -11.75 -6.03
CA LEU A 26 -29.36 -12.25 -4.76
C LEU A 26 -27.88 -11.86 -4.58
N SER A 27 -27.04 -12.00 -5.60
CA SER A 27 -25.63 -11.57 -5.52
C SER A 27 -25.50 -10.05 -5.34
N CYS A 28 -26.37 -9.26 -5.98
CA CYS A 28 -26.47 -7.82 -5.73
C CYS A 28 -26.93 -7.49 -4.30
N SER A 29 -27.83 -8.28 -3.70
CA SER A 29 -28.20 -8.11 -2.29
C SER A 29 -27.12 -8.55 -1.28
N CYS A 30 -26.10 -9.28 -1.72
CA CYS A 30 -24.96 -9.65 -0.89
C CYS A 30 -23.90 -8.53 -0.78
N PHE A 31 -24.04 -7.42 -1.52
CA PHE A 31 -23.28 -6.20 -1.26
C PHE A 31 -23.77 -5.53 0.03
N SER A 32 -23.32 -6.08 1.17
CA SER A 32 -23.23 -5.33 2.42
C SER A 32 -22.52 -4.02 2.10
N SER A 33 -23.09 -2.90 2.54
CA SER A 33 -22.48 -1.58 2.35
C SER A 33 -21.04 -1.62 2.82
N THR A 34 -20.10 -1.24 1.95
CA THR A 34 -18.69 -1.05 2.32
C THR A 34 -18.60 0.12 3.30
N GLU A 35 -18.79 -0.19 4.59
CA GLU A 35 -18.23 0.65 5.65
C GLU A 35 -16.76 0.87 5.30
N ALA A 36 -16.35 2.14 5.32
CA ALA A 36 -15.11 2.58 4.70
C ALA A 36 -13.90 2.20 5.56
N TYR A 37 -13.58 0.92 5.50
CA TYR A 37 -12.68 0.20 6.39
C TYR A 37 -11.22 0.66 6.20
N ASP A 38 -10.69 1.34 7.21
CA ASP A 38 -9.29 1.73 7.27
C ASP A 38 -8.44 0.53 7.73
N ALA A 39 -7.83 -0.17 6.77
CA ALA A 39 -7.08 -1.41 7.05
C ALA A 39 -5.82 -1.20 7.91
N LEU A 40 -5.39 0.04 8.17
CA LEU A 40 -4.32 0.36 9.11
C LEU A 40 -4.82 0.80 10.49
N ASP A 41 -6.11 1.07 10.63
CA ASP A 41 -6.74 1.43 11.90
C ASP A 41 -8.22 0.96 11.97
N PRO A 42 -8.47 -0.36 11.97
CA PRO A 42 -9.80 -0.93 11.77
C PRO A 42 -10.78 -0.70 12.93
N THR A 43 -10.30 -0.21 14.07
CA THR A 43 -11.09 0.21 15.24
C THR A 43 -11.11 1.74 15.42
N GLY A 44 -10.40 2.48 14.56
CA GLY A 44 -10.25 3.92 14.61
C GLY A 44 -11.57 4.66 14.44
N ASN A 45 -11.95 5.41 15.46
CA ASN A 45 -13.18 6.19 15.47
C ASN A 45 -13.01 7.48 16.29
N ILE A 46 -13.93 8.42 16.07
CA ILE A 46 -14.15 9.52 17.00
C ILE A 46 -15.41 9.20 17.82
N THR A 47 -15.31 9.28 19.14
CA THR A 47 -16.47 9.10 20.03
C THR A 47 -16.75 10.41 20.76
N ILE A 48 -17.94 10.97 20.50
CA ILE A 48 -18.50 12.09 21.24
C ILE A 48 -19.25 11.51 22.44
N LYS A 49 -18.70 11.67 23.64
CA LYS A 49 -19.32 11.30 24.91
C LYS A 49 -20.03 12.52 25.50
N TRP A 50 -21.27 12.35 25.93
CA TRP A 50 -22.09 13.39 26.53
C TRP A 50 -22.46 12.96 27.95
N ASP A 51 -21.91 13.65 28.95
CA ASP A 51 -22.11 13.38 30.38
C ASP A 51 -23.00 14.45 31.01
N VAL A 52 -24.20 14.07 31.43
CA VAL A 52 -25.08 14.95 32.22
C VAL A 52 -24.57 15.01 33.66
N MET A 53 -24.13 16.20 34.08
CA MET A 53 -23.48 16.41 35.38
C MET A 53 -24.47 16.82 36.48
N SER A 54 -25.45 17.64 36.14
CA SER A 54 -26.49 18.11 37.07
C SER A 54 -27.79 18.46 36.34
N TRP A 55 -28.92 18.33 37.03
CA TRP A 55 -30.20 18.88 36.56
C TRP A 55 -30.24 20.40 36.78
N THR A 56 -31.03 21.11 35.97
CA THR A 56 -31.43 22.52 36.18
C THR A 56 -32.96 22.60 36.27
N PRO A 57 -33.57 23.75 36.65
CA PRO A 57 -35.03 23.84 36.77
C PRO A 57 -35.81 23.50 35.49
N ASP A 58 -35.21 23.73 34.31
CA ASP A 58 -35.81 23.49 33.00
C ASP A 58 -35.02 22.52 32.10
N GLY A 59 -34.02 21.81 32.64
CA GLY A 59 -33.17 20.92 31.85
C GLY A 59 -31.95 20.37 32.60
N TYR A 60 -30.75 20.55 32.05
CA TYR A 60 -29.51 20.00 32.60
C TYR A 60 -28.24 20.75 32.19
N VAL A 61 -27.16 20.56 32.97
CA VAL A 61 -25.79 20.90 32.56
C VAL A 61 -25.05 19.62 32.20
N ALA A 62 -24.35 19.63 31.06
CA ALA A 62 -23.57 18.49 30.58
C ALA A 62 -22.16 18.90 30.11
N VAL A 63 -21.23 17.96 30.19
CA VAL A 63 -19.91 18.05 29.55
C VAL A 63 -19.92 17.14 28.32
N VAL A 64 -19.55 17.71 27.18
CA VAL A 64 -19.43 17.01 25.90
C VAL A 64 -17.94 16.86 25.61
N THR A 65 -17.46 15.63 25.48
CA THR A 65 -16.05 15.32 25.18
C THR A 65 -15.94 14.53 23.89
N ILE A 66 -15.18 15.05 22.94
CA ILE A 66 -14.86 14.43 21.65
C ILE A 66 -13.51 13.72 21.83
N TYR A 67 -13.52 12.38 21.85
CA TYR A 67 -12.31 11.56 21.89
C TYR A 67 -11.92 11.12 20.49
N ASN A 68 -10.67 11.32 20.10
CA ASN A 68 -10.08 10.73 18.92
C ASN A 68 -9.38 9.42 19.29
N PHE A 69 -10.00 8.29 18.98
CA PHE A 69 -9.39 6.97 19.13
C PHE A 69 -8.70 6.49 17.84
N GLN A 70 -8.59 7.34 16.82
CA GLN A 70 -7.84 7.01 15.62
C GLN A 70 -6.33 7.02 15.92
N GLN A 71 -5.64 5.96 15.52
CA GLN A 71 -4.23 5.77 15.79
C GLN A 71 -3.38 6.86 15.16
N TYR A 72 -3.54 7.09 13.85
CA TYR A 72 -2.67 7.97 13.08
C TYR A 72 -3.36 9.18 12.45
N ARG A 73 -4.69 9.24 12.41
CA ARG A 73 -5.42 10.43 11.92
C ARG A 73 -5.61 11.44 13.05
N HIS A 74 -5.46 12.72 12.74
CA HIS A 74 -5.66 13.82 13.69
C HIS A 74 -6.46 14.97 13.05
N ILE A 75 -7.16 15.75 13.87
CA ILE A 75 -7.96 16.89 13.41
C ILE A 75 -7.07 18.13 13.47
N GLN A 76 -6.70 18.66 12.30
CA GLN A 76 -5.91 19.89 12.15
C GLN A 76 -6.79 21.16 12.23
N ALA A 77 -6.16 22.33 12.26
CA ALA A 77 -6.85 23.61 12.07
C ALA A 77 -7.61 23.62 10.71
N PRO A 78 -8.82 24.19 10.61
CA PRO A 78 -9.52 25.04 11.60
C PRO A 78 -10.28 24.27 12.69
N GLY A 79 -10.01 22.97 12.86
CA GLY A 79 -10.51 22.16 13.97
C GLY A 79 -11.76 21.35 13.65
N TRP A 80 -12.33 20.74 14.68
CA TRP A 80 -13.65 20.13 14.60
C TRP A 80 -14.76 21.18 14.62
N THR A 81 -15.89 20.83 14.01
CA THR A 81 -17.15 21.56 14.13
C THR A 81 -18.26 20.53 14.32
N LEU A 82 -18.98 20.63 15.44
CA LEU A 82 -19.95 19.63 15.89
C LEU A 82 -21.37 20.21 15.81
N GLY A 83 -22.21 19.64 14.94
CA GLY A 83 -23.63 19.93 14.87
C GLY A 83 -24.50 18.77 15.36
N TRP A 84 -25.70 19.07 15.84
CA TRP A 84 -26.73 18.07 16.15
C TRP A 84 -28.13 18.69 16.04
N THR A 85 -29.18 17.87 15.94
CA THR A 85 -30.58 18.34 16.01
C THR A 85 -31.18 17.99 17.37
N TRP A 86 -31.77 18.97 18.05
CA TRP A 86 -32.49 18.76 19.32
C TRP A 86 -33.73 17.88 19.14
N ALA A 87 -34.21 17.23 20.22
CA ALA A 87 -35.32 16.28 20.13
C ALA A 87 -36.73 16.93 20.16
N LYS A 88 -36.94 17.93 21.01
CA LYS A 88 -38.20 18.66 21.27
C LYS A 88 -38.09 20.14 20.86
N LYS A 89 -37.89 21.05 21.83
CA LYS A 89 -37.72 22.51 21.69
C LYS A 89 -36.66 23.01 22.71
N GLU A 90 -35.63 22.20 22.92
CA GLU A 90 -34.48 22.49 23.77
C GLU A 90 -33.70 23.72 23.24
N VAL A 91 -33.03 24.44 24.14
CA VAL A 91 -32.18 25.60 23.84
C VAL A 91 -30.87 25.51 24.62
N ILE A 92 -29.84 26.25 24.20
CA ILE A 92 -28.59 26.37 24.95
C ILE A 92 -28.64 27.67 25.77
N TRP A 93 -28.65 27.56 27.09
CA TRP A 93 -28.58 28.71 27.99
C TRP A 93 -27.19 29.34 27.99
N SER A 94 -26.15 28.53 28.12
CA SER A 94 -24.75 28.96 28.18
C SER A 94 -23.79 27.84 27.79
N MET A 95 -22.55 28.20 27.47
CA MET A 95 -21.45 27.28 27.16
C MET A 95 -20.13 27.73 27.78
N MET A 96 -19.20 26.80 27.98
CA MET A 96 -17.80 27.08 28.33
C MET A 96 -16.89 26.09 27.58
N GLY A 97 -15.69 26.53 27.19
CA GLY A 97 -14.74 25.77 26.37
C GLY A 97 -15.05 25.73 24.86
N GLY A 98 -16.32 25.84 24.48
CA GLY A 98 -16.79 25.92 23.10
C GLY A 98 -17.95 26.89 22.97
N GLN A 99 -18.29 27.28 21.73
CA GLN A 99 -19.35 28.25 21.44
C GLN A 99 -20.14 27.85 20.19
N THR A 100 -21.43 28.21 20.12
CA THR A 100 -22.19 28.12 18.87
C THR A 100 -21.74 29.18 17.86
N THR A 101 -21.77 28.79 16.58
CA THR A 101 -21.48 29.66 15.42
C THR A 101 -22.61 30.66 15.13
N GLU A 102 -23.83 30.36 15.56
CA GLU A 102 -25.03 31.19 15.40
C GLU A 102 -25.89 31.11 16.67
N GLN A 103 -26.60 32.20 17.01
CA GLN A 103 -27.62 32.21 18.06
C GLN A 103 -28.99 31.72 17.55
N GLY A 104 -29.39 32.10 16.33
CA GLY A 104 -30.71 31.84 15.77
C GLY A 104 -31.82 32.70 16.40
N ASP A 105 -33.07 32.44 16.04
CA ASP A 105 -34.22 33.18 16.55
C ASP A 105 -34.53 32.83 18.02
N CYS A 106 -34.20 33.76 18.92
CA CYS A 106 -34.54 33.71 20.33
C CYS A 106 -35.71 34.64 20.73
N SER A 107 -36.45 35.23 19.79
CA SER A 107 -37.51 36.24 20.03
C SER A 107 -38.59 35.83 21.05
N ARG A 108 -38.81 34.52 21.22
CA ARG A 108 -39.71 33.95 22.24
C ARG A 108 -39.29 34.28 23.68
N PHE A 109 -38.03 34.60 23.94
CA PHE A 109 -37.46 34.83 25.27
C PHE A 109 -37.36 36.35 25.55
N LYS A 110 -38.25 36.87 26.39
CA LYS A 110 -38.37 38.32 26.70
C LYS A 110 -37.48 38.84 27.82
N GLY A 111 -36.70 37.98 28.48
CA GLY A 111 -35.87 38.32 29.64
C GLY A 111 -34.46 37.78 29.44
N ASN A 112 -34.08 36.73 30.17
CA ASN A 112 -32.86 35.98 29.88
C ASN A 112 -32.97 35.37 28.47
N ILE A 113 -32.13 35.83 27.55
CA ILE A 113 -32.01 35.30 26.18
C ILE A 113 -31.01 34.14 26.20
N PRO A 114 -31.36 32.95 25.66
CA PRO A 114 -30.41 31.84 25.56
C PRO A 114 -29.23 32.14 24.62
N HIS A 115 -28.06 31.56 24.92
CA HIS A 115 -26.88 31.58 24.04
C HIS A 115 -27.19 31.06 22.62
N CYS A 116 -28.06 30.06 22.48
CA CYS A 116 -28.54 29.61 21.16
C CYS A 116 -29.95 29.00 21.24
N CYS A 117 -30.80 29.40 20.29
CA CYS A 117 -32.17 28.90 20.10
C CYS A 117 -32.36 28.10 18.81
N LYS A 118 -31.32 27.90 17.99
CA LYS A 118 -31.40 27.03 16.80
C LYS A 118 -31.83 25.62 17.20
N LYS A 119 -32.67 25.02 16.35
CA LYS A 119 -33.11 23.62 16.45
C LYS A 119 -31.95 22.64 16.16
N ASP A 120 -30.98 23.12 15.40
CA ASP A 120 -29.82 22.48 14.82
C ASP A 120 -28.52 23.25 15.13
N PRO A 121 -28.15 23.44 16.43
CA PRO A 121 -26.96 24.19 16.78
C PRO A 121 -25.69 23.57 16.18
N THR A 122 -24.76 24.44 15.78
CA THR A 122 -23.43 24.06 15.32
C THR A 122 -22.38 24.74 16.21
N VAL A 123 -21.54 23.93 16.85
CA VAL A 123 -20.56 24.32 17.87
C VAL A 123 -19.13 24.18 17.35
N VAL A 124 -18.28 25.11 17.75
CA VAL A 124 -16.82 25.06 17.62
C VAL A 124 -16.15 25.15 19.00
N ASP A 125 -14.93 24.64 19.09
CA ASP A 125 -14.04 24.86 20.23
C ASP A 125 -13.59 26.33 20.30
N LEU A 126 -13.27 26.83 21.50
CA LEU A 126 -12.68 28.16 21.64
C LEU A 126 -11.20 28.18 21.21
N LEU A 127 -10.63 29.37 21.04
CA LEU A 127 -9.23 29.53 20.62
C LEU A 127 -8.25 29.49 21.82
N PRO A 128 -6.98 29.13 21.60
CA PRO A 128 -5.92 29.30 22.60
C PRO A 128 -5.85 30.76 23.09
N GLY A 129 -5.62 30.95 24.40
CA GLY A 129 -5.63 32.26 25.04
C GLY A 129 -7.00 32.72 25.58
N THR A 130 -8.06 31.91 25.41
CA THR A 130 -9.37 32.12 26.06
C THR A 130 -9.24 32.36 27.57
N PRO A 131 -9.95 33.33 28.18
CA PRO A 131 -9.93 33.59 29.62
C PRO A 131 -10.28 32.37 30.49
N TYR A 132 -9.60 32.22 31.63
CA TYR A 132 -9.72 31.02 32.49
C TYR A 132 -11.15 30.74 32.98
N ASN A 133 -11.96 31.77 33.22
CA ASN A 133 -13.38 31.64 33.60
C ASN A 133 -14.30 31.13 32.47
N GLN A 134 -13.78 30.99 31.25
CA GLN A 134 -14.47 30.39 30.10
C GLN A 134 -13.84 29.04 29.68
N GLN A 135 -12.80 28.57 30.37
CA GLN A 135 -12.13 27.30 30.07
C GLN A 135 -12.77 26.10 30.81
N ILE A 136 -12.53 24.91 30.26
CA ILE A 136 -12.74 23.60 30.91
C ILE A 136 -11.59 22.68 30.50
N ALA A 137 -11.31 21.62 31.28
CA ALA A 137 -10.28 20.64 30.94
C ALA A 137 -10.45 20.11 29.50
N ASN A 138 -9.35 20.11 28.73
CA ASN A 138 -9.28 19.73 27.31
C ASN A 138 -10.04 20.64 26.31
N CYS A 139 -10.45 21.86 26.67
CA CYS A 139 -10.98 22.83 25.70
C CYS A 139 -9.89 23.63 24.98
N CYS A 140 -10.36 24.55 24.14
CA CYS A 140 -9.68 25.82 23.84
C CYS A 140 -8.39 25.68 23.03
N LYS A 141 -8.38 24.72 22.11
CA LYS A 141 -7.27 24.39 21.19
C LYS A 141 -7.60 24.78 19.74
N GLY A 142 -8.65 25.56 19.50
CA GLY A 142 -9.15 25.84 18.14
C GLY A 142 -9.61 24.57 17.43
N GLY A 143 -10.14 23.61 18.18
CA GLY A 143 -10.69 22.36 17.67
C GLY A 143 -9.66 21.33 17.21
N VAL A 144 -8.37 21.55 17.50
CA VAL A 144 -7.29 20.61 17.17
C VAL A 144 -7.31 19.43 18.14
N ILE A 145 -7.37 18.21 17.59
CA ILE A 145 -7.31 16.95 18.34
C ILE A 145 -6.23 16.07 17.75
N ASN A 146 -5.21 15.73 18.54
CA ASN A 146 -4.07 14.93 18.08
C ASN A 146 -4.48 13.44 17.88
N SER A 147 -3.63 12.66 17.22
CA SER A 147 -3.82 11.22 17.06
C SER A 147 -3.54 10.47 18.36
N TRP A 148 -4.20 9.32 18.57
CA TRP A 148 -4.01 8.51 19.77
C TRP A 148 -2.58 7.95 19.90
N VAL A 149 -1.86 7.77 18.79
CA VAL A 149 -0.46 7.29 18.81
C VAL A 149 0.54 8.38 19.16
N GLN A 150 0.33 9.61 18.67
CA GLN A 150 1.27 10.74 18.82
C GLN A 150 1.19 11.40 20.20
N ASP A 151 -0.02 11.69 20.70
CA ASP A 151 -0.23 12.38 21.97
C ASP A 151 -1.60 12.00 22.58
N PRO A 152 -1.69 10.86 23.32
CA PRO A 152 -2.93 10.42 23.96
C PRO A 152 -3.54 11.46 24.90
N SER A 153 -2.73 12.35 25.48
CA SER A 153 -3.21 13.41 26.38
C SER A 153 -3.94 14.52 25.64
N ASN A 154 -3.58 14.77 24.38
CA ASN A 154 -4.20 15.76 23.51
C ASN A 154 -5.19 15.18 22.48
N ALA A 155 -5.41 13.86 22.50
CA ALA A 155 -6.36 13.12 21.68
C ALA A 155 -7.84 13.26 22.15
N ALA A 156 -8.16 14.31 22.92
CA ALA A 156 -9.53 14.68 23.27
C ALA A 156 -9.74 16.20 23.25
N SER A 157 -10.98 16.63 22.99
CA SER A 157 -11.46 18.02 23.13
C SER A 157 -12.73 18.03 23.97
N ALA A 158 -12.98 19.04 24.80
CA ALA A 158 -14.23 19.12 25.57
C ALA A 158 -14.79 20.54 25.71
N PHE A 159 -16.11 20.61 25.83
CA PHE A 159 -16.87 21.82 26.19
C PHE A 159 -17.99 21.49 27.18
N GLN A 160 -18.43 22.47 27.95
CA GLN A 160 -19.63 22.38 28.79
C GLN A 160 -20.80 23.09 28.11
N VAL A 161 -22.01 22.55 28.29
CA VAL A 161 -23.26 23.11 27.75
C VAL A 161 -24.35 23.06 28.82
N SER A 162 -25.03 24.19 29.02
CA SER A 162 -26.26 24.28 29.82
C SER A 162 -27.45 24.23 28.86
N VAL A 163 -28.30 23.21 28.98
CA VAL A 163 -29.42 22.93 28.08
C VAL A 163 -30.74 23.19 28.79
N GLY A 164 -31.51 24.14 28.26
CA GLY A 164 -32.84 24.50 28.73
C GLY A 164 -33.97 23.89 27.90
N ASN A 165 -35.21 24.00 28.39
CA ASN A 165 -36.41 23.37 27.84
C ASN A 165 -36.26 21.84 27.58
N ALA A 166 -35.40 21.18 28.36
CA ALA A 166 -35.10 19.75 28.27
C ALA A 166 -35.85 18.95 29.35
N GLY A 167 -35.50 17.67 29.49
CA GLY A 167 -35.96 16.87 30.62
C GLY A 167 -35.08 17.07 31.84
N THR A 168 -35.68 17.16 33.03
CA THR A 168 -35.00 17.26 34.33
C THR A 168 -34.80 15.89 35.01
N THR A 169 -35.07 14.79 34.29
CA THR A 169 -34.87 13.42 34.77
C THR A 169 -34.45 12.48 33.64
N ASN A 170 -33.78 11.38 33.99
CA ASN A 170 -33.37 10.32 33.05
C ASN A 170 -34.50 9.70 32.21
N LYS A 171 -35.77 9.80 32.65
CA LYS A 171 -36.96 9.38 31.89
C LYS A 171 -37.50 10.44 30.93
N THR A 172 -37.25 11.72 31.21
CA THR A 172 -37.85 12.86 30.47
C THR A 172 -36.90 13.47 29.44
N VAL A 173 -35.58 13.35 29.64
CA VAL A 173 -34.56 13.67 28.65
C VAL A 173 -34.79 12.86 27.38
N ARG A 174 -34.60 13.49 26.22
CA ARG A 174 -34.53 12.83 24.93
C ARG A 174 -33.16 13.15 24.32
N LEU A 175 -32.47 12.12 23.83
CA LEU A 175 -31.15 12.29 23.24
C LEU A 175 -31.27 13.10 21.94
N PRO A 176 -30.30 13.96 21.61
CA PRO A 176 -30.26 14.63 20.31
C PRO A 176 -30.14 13.61 19.16
N LYS A 177 -30.49 14.07 17.96
CA LYS A 177 -30.47 13.28 16.71
C LYS A 177 -29.52 13.93 15.71
N ASN A 178 -29.26 13.23 14.60
CA ASN A 178 -28.58 13.78 13.42
C ASN A 178 -27.26 14.50 13.77
N PHE A 179 -26.40 13.84 14.55
CA PHE A 179 -25.08 14.36 14.84
C PHE A 179 -24.26 14.48 13.55
N THR A 180 -23.55 15.58 13.39
CA THR A 180 -22.66 15.86 12.27
C THR A 180 -21.33 16.33 12.82
N LEU A 181 -20.27 15.61 12.48
CA LEU A 181 -18.90 16.01 12.78
C LEU A 181 -18.24 16.46 11.49
N LYS A 182 -17.90 17.74 11.41
CA LYS A 182 -17.04 18.28 10.35
C LYS A 182 -15.63 18.44 10.92
N ALA A 183 -14.65 18.21 10.07
CA ALA A 183 -13.22 18.43 10.34
C ALA A 183 -12.65 19.22 9.14
N PRO A 184 -11.32 19.38 8.99
CA PRO A 184 -10.74 19.80 7.72
C PRO A 184 -11.07 18.77 6.63
N GLY A 185 -12.05 19.09 5.77
CA GLY A 185 -12.60 18.20 4.75
C GLY A 185 -13.85 17.41 5.20
N PRO A 186 -14.61 16.81 4.26
CA PRO A 186 -15.63 15.83 4.58
C PRO A 186 -14.99 14.51 5.04
N GLY A 187 -15.80 13.52 5.42
CA GLY A 187 -15.32 12.15 5.66
C GLY A 187 -15.94 11.46 6.87
N TYR A 188 -16.28 12.20 7.94
CA TYR A 188 -16.88 11.62 9.14
C TYR A 188 -18.39 11.41 9.00
N THR A 189 -18.86 10.19 9.30
CA THR A 189 -20.28 9.84 9.40
C THR A 189 -20.58 9.40 10.83
N CYS A 190 -21.54 10.05 11.49
CA CYS A 190 -21.90 9.76 12.88
C CYS A 190 -23.15 8.90 13.00
N GLY A 191 -23.09 7.89 13.87
CA GLY A 191 -24.24 7.04 14.21
C GLY A 191 -25.26 7.72 15.15
N PRO A 192 -26.37 7.04 15.47
CA PRO A 192 -27.32 7.52 16.48
C PRO A 192 -26.70 7.49 17.88
N ALA A 193 -27.12 8.42 18.74
CA ALA A 193 -26.69 8.47 20.13
C ALA A 193 -27.22 7.27 20.94
N LYS A 194 -26.33 6.58 21.66
CA LYS A 194 -26.63 5.37 22.44
C LYS A 194 -26.36 5.63 23.92
N ILE A 195 -27.34 5.35 24.78
CA ILE A 195 -27.17 5.43 26.25
C ILE A 195 -26.14 4.37 26.67
N VAL A 196 -25.21 4.75 27.54
CA VAL A 196 -24.19 3.85 28.10
C VAL A 196 -24.20 3.92 29.64
N ARG A 197 -23.36 3.11 30.30
CA ARG A 197 -23.17 3.20 31.76
C ARG A 197 -22.65 4.60 32.11
N PRO A 198 -23.18 5.28 33.15
CA PRO A 198 -22.76 6.63 33.48
C PRO A 198 -21.26 6.74 33.79
N SER A 199 -20.61 7.78 33.26
CA SER A 199 -19.19 8.07 33.54
C SER A 199 -18.95 8.26 35.03
N LYS A 200 -17.83 7.74 35.52
CA LYS A 200 -17.31 8.04 36.87
C LYS A 200 -16.13 9.00 36.75
N PHE A 201 -16.10 10.01 37.60
CA PHE A 201 -15.04 11.01 37.67
C PHE A 201 -14.36 10.88 39.03
N VAL A 202 -13.06 10.66 39.01
CA VAL A 202 -12.23 10.57 40.23
C VAL A 202 -11.57 11.93 40.44
N THR A 203 -11.65 12.48 41.66
CA THR A 203 -10.97 13.74 42.00
C THR A 203 -9.45 13.59 41.94
N ALA A 204 -8.72 14.70 41.78
CA ALA A 204 -7.27 14.69 41.63
C ALA A 204 -6.52 14.10 42.84
N ASP A 205 -7.07 14.26 44.04
CA ASP A 205 -6.58 13.64 45.29
C ASP A 205 -6.91 12.15 45.42
N LYS A 206 -7.68 11.59 44.47
CA LYS A 206 -8.22 10.22 44.41
C LYS A 206 -9.17 9.83 45.54
N ARG A 207 -9.61 10.77 46.40
CA ARG A 207 -10.44 10.46 47.59
C ARG A 207 -11.94 10.41 47.29
N ARG A 208 -12.42 11.18 46.32
CA ARG A 208 -13.85 11.29 45.98
C ARG A 208 -14.09 10.80 44.56
N VAL A 209 -15.10 9.95 44.41
CA VAL A 209 -15.65 9.57 43.10
C VAL A 209 -17.03 10.19 42.96
N THR A 210 -17.25 10.94 41.88
CA THR A 210 -18.58 11.37 41.43
C THR A 210 -18.97 10.60 40.17
N GLN A 211 -20.22 10.71 39.74
CA GLN A 211 -20.68 10.10 38.50
C GLN A 211 -21.63 11.03 37.74
N ALA A 212 -21.69 10.89 36.42
CA ALA A 212 -22.75 11.48 35.62
C ALA A 212 -24.11 10.93 36.03
N LEU A 213 -25.16 11.74 35.89
CA LEU A 213 -26.55 11.34 36.11
C LEU A 213 -27.09 10.53 34.92
N MET A 214 -26.52 10.76 33.74
CA MET A 214 -26.79 10.04 32.50
C MET A 214 -25.60 10.24 31.54
N THR A 215 -25.21 9.19 30.80
CA THR A 215 -24.19 9.29 29.74
C THR A 215 -24.71 8.66 28.45
N TRP A 216 -24.42 9.29 27.31
CA TRP A 216 -24.57 8.67 26.01
C TRP A 216 -23.36 8.93 25.11
N ASN A 217 -23.09 7.98 24.21
CA ASN A 217 -22.03 8.07 23.22
C ASN A 217 -22.62 8.18 21.81
N VAL A 218 -21.98 8.97 20.97
CA VAL A 218 -22.12 8.98 19.52
C VAL A 218 -20.77 8.58 18.94
N THR A 219 -20.74 7.54 18.12
CA THR A 219 -19.54 7.12 17.41
C THR A 219 -19.60 7.62 15.97
N CYS A 220 -18.53 8.28 15.52
CA CYS A 220 -18.34 8.74 14.16
C CYS A 220 -17.15 7.99 13.53
N THR A 221 -17.39 7.33 12.40
CA THR A 221 -16.34 6.65 11.63
C THR A 221 -15.87 7.56 10.49
N TYR A 222 -14.60 7.44 10.12
CA TYR A 222 -14.02 8.17 8.99
C TYR A 222 -14.14 7.33 7.71
N SER A 223 -14.56 7.95 6.61
CA SER A 223 -14.64 7.31 5.30
C SER A 223 -13.70 7.96 4.32
N GLN A 224 -12.64 7.23 3.94
CA GLN A 224 -11.68 7.67 2.93
C GLN A 224 -12.39 8.00 1.60
N PHE A 225 -13.40 7.21 1.20
CA PHE A 225 -14.20 7.42 -0.01
C PHE A 225 -15.10 8.67 0.03
N LEU A 226 -15.62 9.04 1.20
CA LEU A 226 -16.43 10.26 1.36
C LEU A 226 -15.55 11.51 1.58
N ALA A 227 -14.33 11.32 2.10
CA ALA A 227 -13.42 12.41 2.42
C ALA A 227 -12.77 13.04 1.20
N GLN A 228 -12.29 12.23 0.25
CA GLN A 228 -11.39 12.71 -0.80
C GLN A 228 -11.79 12.23 -2.19
N LYS A 229 -12.37 13.17 -2.96
CA LYS A 229 -12.53 13.05 -4.43
C LYS A 229 -11.21 13.31 -5.17
N THR A 230 -10.27 14.00 -4.54
CA THR A 230 -8.95 14.36 -5.06
C THR A 230 -7.89 14.04 -4.01
N PRO A 231 -6.74 13.43 -4.38
CA PRO A 231 -5.64 13.21 -3.44
C PRO A 231 -5.07 14.52 -2.88
N THR A 232 -4.48 14.46 -1.70
CA THR A 232 -3.79 15.60 -1.05
C THR A 232 -2.26 15.51 -1.14
N CYS A 233 -1.71 14.34 -1.43
CA CYS A 233 -0.27 14.10 -1.49
C CYS A 233 0.17 13.10 -2.57
N CYS A 234 1.42 13.24 -3.02
CA CYS A 234 2.06 12.34 -3.98
C CYS A 234 3.44 11.88 -3.49
N VAL A 235 3.95 10.80 -4.07
CA VAL A 235 5.27 10.24 -3.75
C VAL A 235 6.20 10.34 -4.95
N SER A 236 7.49 10.56 -4.67
CA SER A 236 8.59 10.52 -5.64
C SER A 236 9.75 9.69 -5.09
N LEU A 237 10.45 8.96 -5.95
CA LEU A 237 11.43 7.94 -5.57
C LEU A 237 12.79 8.19 -6.24
N SER A 238 13.88 7.86 -5.56
CA SER A 238 15.24 7.88 -6.13
C SER A 238 16.17 6.91 -5.40
N SER A 239 17.33 6.60 -5.98
CA SER A 239 18.36 5.77 -5.34
C SER A 239 19.77 6.22 -5.69
N PHE A 240 20.76 5.79 -4.92
CA PHE A 240 22.19 6.00 -5.23
C PHE A 240 22.69 5.23 -6.47
N TYR A 241 21.89 4.29 -6.98
CA TYR A 241 22.28 3.38 -8.06
C TYR A 241 21.57 3.69 -9.39
N ASN A 242 20.70 4.71 -9.44
CA ASN A 242 19.97 5.10 -10.64
C ASN A 242 19.85 6.63 -10.68
N GLU A 243 20.38 7.25 -11.74
CA GLU A 243 20.47 8.71 -11.89
C GLU A 243 19.11 9.37 -12.14
N THR A 244 18.09 8.60 -12.57
CA THR A 244 16.76 9.13 -12.87
C THR A 244 15.91 9.22 -11.60
N ILE A 245 15.44 10.44 -11.28
CA ILE A 245 14.45 10.66 -10.23
C ILE A 245 13.05 10.35 -10.77
N VAL A 246 12.36 9.44 -10.10
CA VAL A 246 10.99 9.05 -10.42
C VAL A 246 10.06 10.05 -9.74
N ASN A 247 9.59 11.01 -10.51
CA ASN A 247 8.75 12.10 -10.03
C ASN A 247 7.33 11.62 -9.67
N CYS A 248 6.58 12.47 -8.95
CA CYS A 248 5.14 12.26 -8.78
C CYS A 248 4.43 12.18 -10.14
N PRO A 249 3.39 11.33 -10.30
CA PRO A 249 2.60 11.30 -11.52
C PRO A 249 1.99 12.67 -11.87
N THR A 250 1.88 12.94 -13.17
CA THR A 250 1.31 14.20 -13.68
C THR A 250 -0.17 14.32 -13.31
N CYS A 251 -0.60 15.56 -13.00
CA CYS A 251 -1.93 15.89 -12.53
C CYS A 251 -2.47 15.10 -11.30
N THR A 252 -1.61 14.48 -10.48
CA THR A 252 -2.02 13.62 -9.34
C THR A 252 -3.12 14.25 -8.47
N CYS A 253 -3.03 15.56 -8.17
CA CYS A 253 -4.01 16.26 -7.35
C CYS A 253 -4.83 17.31 -8.14
N GLY A 254 -4.93 17.16 -9.46
CA GLY A 254 -5.59 18.07 -10.40
C GLY A 254 -4.68 18.51 -11.55
N CYS A 255 -5.25 18.91 -12.68
CA CYS A 255 -4.53 19.54 -13.80
C CYS A 255 -4.64 21.07 -13.78
N GLN A 256 -3.72 21.74 -14.46
CA GLN A 256 -3.85 23.18 -14.77
C GLN A 256 -4.83 23.37 -15.93
N ASN A 257 -6.06 23.82 -15.63
CA ASN A 257 -7.09 24.07 -16.63
C ASN A 257 -7.25 25.57 -16.91
N ASN A 258 -6.43 26.10 -17.83
CA ASN A 258 -6.38 27.52 -18.20
C ASN A 258 -7.73 28.13 -18.67
N VAL A 259 -8.73 27.31 -18.99
CA VAL A 259 -10.04 27.72 -19.50
C VAL A 259 -11.10 27.86 -18.39
N THR A 260 -10.98 27.11 -17.29
CA THR A 260 -12.05 27.01 -16.26
C THR A 260 -11.65 27.55 -14.89
N GLU A 261 -10.36 27.51 -14.52
CA GLU A 261 -9.89 27.98 -13.20
C GLU A 261 -8.62 28.82 -13.32
N PRO A 262 -8.73 30.12 -13.70
CA PRO A 262 -7.60 31.05 -13.67
C PRO A 262 -7.07 31.23 -12.23
N GLY A 263 -5.90 30.66 -11.93
CA GLY A 263 -5.24 30.79 -10.63
C GLY A 263 -5.28 29.54 -9.73
N SER A 264 -5.52 28.34 -10.26
CA SER A 264 -5.46 27.08 -9.49
C SER A 264 -4.08 26.77 -8.86
N CYS A 265 -3.02 27.43 -9.33
CA CYS A 265 -1.70 27.46 -8.70
C CYS A 265 -1.00 28.80 -8.95
N VAL A 266 0.13 29.03 -8.26
CA VAL A 266 0.99 30.21 -8.46
C VAL A 266 2.46 29.79 -8.62
N ASN A 267 3.21 30.46 -9.50
CA ASN A 267 4.65 30.28 -9.64
C ASN A 267 5.41 31.02 -8.51
N PRO A 268 6.52 30.48 -7.96
CA PRO A 268 7.25 31.13 -6.86
C PRO A 268 7.76 32.53 -7.18
N GLU A 269 8.15 32.76 -8.43
CA GLU A 269 8.71 34.02 -8.94
C GLU A 269 7.62 35.02 -9.37
N SER A 270 6.34 34.70 -9.12
CA SER A 270 5.22 35.56 -9.53
C SER A 270 5.13 36.85 -8.71
N PRO A 271 5.03 38.04 -9.35
CA PRO A 271 4.79 39.30 -8.63
C PRO A 271 3.40 39.34 -7.96
N TYR A 272 2.44 38.51 -8.41
CA TYR A 272 1.11 38.41 -7.82
C TYR A 272 1.00 37.33 -6.72
N LEU A 273 2.12 36.71 -6.28
CA LEU A 273 2.09 35.70 -5.22
C LEU A 273 1.59 36.26 -3.88
N ALA A 274 2.08 37.43 -3.45
CA ALA A 274 1.70 38.03 -2.17
C ALA A 274 0.20 38.39 -2.10
N SER A 275 -0.37 38.87 -3.21
CA SER A 275 -1.80 39.15 -3.35
C SER A 275 -2.64 37.87 -3.46
N ALA A 276 -2.18 36.84 -4.16
CA ALA A 276 -2.87 35.54 -4.25
C ALA A 276 -2.94 34.83 -2.88
N VAL A 277 -1.84 34.83 -2.11
CA VAL A 277 -1.80 34.26 -0.76
C VAL A 277 -2.74 35.01 0.20
N SER A 278 -2.81 36.34 0.07
CA SER A 278 -3.65 37.21 0.91
C SER A 278 -5.11 37.30 0.47
N GLY A 279 -5.42 36.88 -0.75
CA GLY A 279 -6.71 37.09 -1.41
C GLY A 279 -7.85 36.13 -1.02
N PRO A 280 -8.94 36.11 -1.81
CA PRO A 280 -10.11 35.28 -1.57
C PRO A 280 -9.76 33.80 -1.35
N GLY A 281 -10.38 33.20 -0.33
CA GLY A 281 -10.15 31.82 0.06
C GLY A 281 -9.14 31.60 1.19
N LYS A 282 -8.38 32.63 1.62
CA LYS A 282 -7.54 32.57 2.82
C LYS A 282 -8.35 32.25 4.08
N LEU A 283 -9.53 32.86 4.25
CA LEU A 283 -10.45 32.61 5.38
C LEU A 283 -11.13 31.23 5.34
N SER A 284 -11.20 30.57 4.18
CA SER A 284 -11.79 29.22 4.04
C SER A 284 -10.74 28.10 4.04
N ASN A 285 -9.47 28.42 4.29
CA ASN A 285 -8.33 27.49 4.21
C ASN A 285 -8.27 26.69 2.89
N THR A 286 -8.77 27.26 1.80
CA THR A 286 -8.65 26.66 0.47
C THR A 286 -7.18 26.60 0.05
N PRO A 287 -6.66 25.41 -0.35
CA PRO A 287 -5.25 25.24 -0.66
C PRO A 287 -4.88 26.07 -1.88
N LEU A 288 -3.76 26.79 -1.79
CA LEU A 288 -3.17 27.52 -2.92
C LEU A 288 -1.78 26.94 -3.14
N VAL A 289 -1.61 26.17 -4.20
CA VAL A 289 -0.39 25.40 -4.43
C VAL A 289 0.61 26.14 -5.32
N GLN A 290 1.90 25.84 -5.12
CA GLN A 290 2.93 26.09 -6.10
C GLN A 290 2.60 25.33 -7.39
N CYS A 291 2.75 25.97 -8.54
CA CYS A 291 2.60 25.29 -9.82
C CYS A 291 3.68 24.21 -9.98
N THR A 292 3.24 22.96 -10.10
CA THR A 292 4.08 21.81 -10.44
C THR A 292 3.31 20.89 -11.39
N SER A 293 3.99 19.95 -12.04
CA SER A 293 3.34 18.96 -12.90
C SER A 293 2.37 18.02 -12.18
N HIS A 294 2.43 17.91 -10.84
CA HIS A 294 1.58 17.03 -10.02
C HIS A 294 0.49 17.78 -9.23
N MET A 295 0.60 19.11 -9.08
CA MET A 295 -0.32 20.02 -8.37
C MET A 295 -0.60 19.70 -6.88
N CYS A 296 -0.04 18.63 -6.32
CA CYS A 296 -0.29 18.24 -4.93
C CYS A 296 0.27 19.21 -3.88
N PRO A 297 -0.54 19.58 -2.87
CA PRO A 297 -0.09 20.31 -1.68
C PRO A 297 1.12 19.70 -0.97
N ILE A 298 1.26 18.38 -0.98
CA ILE A 298 2.36 17.66 -0.33
C ILE A 298 3.04 16.68 -1.29
N ARG A 299 4.37 16.63 -1.22
CA ARG A 299 5.19 15.59 -1.84
C ARG A 299 6.04 14.90 -0.79
N VAL A 300 6.01 13.57 -0.76
CA VAL A 300 6.97 12.76 -0.01
C VAL A 300 8.03 12.24 -0.97
N HIS A 301 9.29 12.52 -0.71
CA HIS A 301 10.43 11.99 -1.45
C HIS A 301 11.11 10.89 -0.64
N TRP A 302 11.28 9.71 -1.25
CA TRP A 302 11.97 8.56 -0.67
C TRP A 302 13.23 8.25 -1.48
N HIS A 303 14.38 8.53 -0.87
CA HIS A 303 15.70 8.36 -1.48
C HIS A 303 16.45 7.20 -0.80
N VAL A 304 16.74 6.14 -1.55
CA VAL A 304 17.63 5.06 -1.09
C VAL A 304 19.07 5.58 -1.17
N LYS A 305 19.61 6.06 -0.05
CA LYS A 305 20.82 6.90 0.02
C LYS A 305 22.12 6.11 -0.03
N LEU A 306 22.26 5.05 0.76
CA LEU A 306 23.49 4.25 0.86
C LEU A 306 23.22 2.80 1.24
N ASN A 307 24.11 1.91 0.79
CA ASN A 307 24.06 0.47 0.99
C ASN A 307 25.39 -0.02 1.59
N TYR A 308 25.40 -0.32 2.89
CA TYR A 308 26.57 -0.86 3.61
C TYR A 308 26.54 -2.40 3.62
N LYS A 309 27.55 -3.04 4.24
CA LYS A 309 27.60 -4.52 4.35
C LYS A 309 26.36 -5.09 5.06
N GLU A 310 26.03 -4.57 6.25
CA GLU A 310 24.94 -5.10 7.11
C GLU A 310 23.73 -4.18 7.25
N TYR A 311 23.83 -2.94 6.75
CA TYR A 311 22.81 -1.91 6.89
C TYR A 311 22.52 -1.23 5.56
N TRP A 312 21.36 -0.60 5.44
CA TRP A 312 21.04 0.32 4.35
C TRP A 312 20.33 1.56 4.91
N ARG A 313 20.49 2.68 4.20
CA ARG A 313 20.09 4.01 4.66
C ARG A 313 19.14 4.64 3.66
N VAL A 314 17.96 5.04 4.13
CA VAL A 314 16.99 5.84 3.40
C VAL A 314 17.05 7.28 3.91
N LYS A 315 16.86 8.25 3.01
CA LYS A 315 16.50 9.62 3.36
C LYS A 315 15.06 9.87 2.94
N VAL A 316 14.25 10.36 3.88
CA VAL A 316 12.86 10.79 3.65
C VAL A 316 12.83 12.32 3.66
N THR A 317 12.07 12.92 2.76
CA THR A 317 11.90 14.38 2.70
C THR A 317 10.46 14.72 2.33
N ILE A 318 9.75 15.37 3.25
CA ILE A 318 8.38 15.84 3.03
C ILE A 318 8.48 17.30 2.59
N THR A 319 7.94 17.64 1.42
CA THR A 319 7.87 19.01 0.89
C THR A 319 6.43 19.51 0.92
N ASN A 320 6.20 20.71 1.45
CA ASN A 320 4.95 21.44 1.37
C ASN A 320 4.99 22.42 0.19
N PHE A 321 4.00 22.29 -0.69
CA PHE A 321 3.78 23.15 -1.85
C PHE A 321 2.55 24.07 -1.66
N ASN A 322 1.86 24.03 -0.52
CA ASN A 322 0.76 24.93 -0.21
C ASN A 322 1.26 26.24 0.41
N TYR A 323 0.95 27.39 -0.20
CA TYR A 323 1.31 28.72 0.31
C TYR A 323 0.41 29.21 1.45
N ARG A 324 -0.79 28.62 1.62
CA ARG A 324 -1.80 29.05 2.62
C ARG A 324 -1.88 28.16 3.85
N MET A 325 -1.22 27.00 3.86
CA MET A 325 -1.38 25.99 4.91
C MET A 325 -0.03 25.56 5.49
N ASN A 326 0.05 25.63 6.82
CA ASN A 326 1.13 25.03 7.61
C ASN A 326 0.60 23.73 8.23
N TYR A 327 1.45 22.70 8.32
CA TYR A 327 1.06 21.42 8.92
C TYR A 327 1.73 21.26 10.30
N THR A 328 1.00 21.61 11.35
CA THR A 328 1.34 21.37 12.76
C THR A 328 1.10 19.91 13.13
N GLN A 329 1.95 19.31 13.97
CA GLN A 329 1.80 17.93 14.47
C GLN A 329 1.73 16.88 13.35
N TRP A 330 2.28 17.21 12.18
CA TRP A 330 2.22 16.38 10.98
C TRP A 330 2.74 14.96 11.25
N ASN A 331 2.22 13.99 10.51
CA ASN A 331 2.71 12.61 10.57
C ASN A 331 2.80 11.97 9.18
N LEU A 332 3.59 10.91 9.14
CA LEU A 332 3.85 10.09 7.97
C LEU A 332 3.73 8.62 8.38
N VAL A 333 2.75 7.90 7.84
CA VAL A 333 2.67 6.44 7.98
C VAL A 333 3.26 5.81 6.72
N VAL A 334 4.18 4.87 6.89
CA VAL A 334 4.88 4.21 5.78
C VAL A 334 4.76 2.69 5.94
N GLN A 335 4.32 2.01 4.89
CA GLN A 335 4.28 0.54 4.83
C GLN A 335 5.45 0.01 4.00
N HIS A 336 6.36 -0.74 4.62
CA HIS A 336 7.53 -1.35 3.99
C HIS A 336 7.98 -2.59 4.81
N PRO A 337 8.19 -3.77 4.19
CA PRO A 337 8.41 -5.05 4.90
C PRO A 337 9.62 -5.09 5.83
N ASN A 338 10.59 -4.18 5.67
CA ASN A 338 11.79 -4.12 6.51
C ASN A 338 11.68 -3.17 7.73
N PHE A 339 10.49 -2.66 8.09
CA PHE A 339 10.35 -1.84 9.31
C PHE A 339 10.61 -2.63 10.60
N ASP A 340 10.33 -3.94 10.60
CA ASP A 340 10.78 -4.91 11.61
C ASP A 340 12.29 -4.83 11.91
N ASN A 341 13.10 -4.39 10.93
CA ASN A 341 14.56 -4.26 11.02
C ASN A 341 15.05 -2.79 11.17
N LEU A 342 14.18 -1.84 11.52
CA LEU A 342 14.57 -0.45 11.75
C LEU A 342 15.53 -0.34 12.95
N THR A 343 16.78 0.03 12.69
CA THR A 343 17.84 0.10 13.71
C THR A 343 17.94 1.49 14.34
N LYS A 344 17.80 2.54 13.53
CA LYS A 344 17.88 3.93 14.01
C LYS A 344 17.11 4.88 13.11
N ILE A 345 16.34 5.78 13.72
CA ILE A 345 15.76 6.95 13.06
C ILE A 345 16.55 8.21 13.47
N PHE A 346 16.64 9.16 12.55
CA PHE A 346 17.24 10.48 12.78
C PHE A 346 16.16 11.56 12.62
N SER A 347 16.18 12.57 13.49
CA SER A 347 15.35 13.79 13.41
C SER A 347 13.81 13.66 13.52
N PHE A 348 13.21 12.46 13.50
CA PHE A 348 11.78 12.23 13.74
C PHE A 348 11.57 11.25 14.91
N TYR A 349 10.38 11.29 15.52
CA TYR A 349 9.89 10.20 16.36
C TYR A 349 9.37 9.03 15.50
N TYR A 350 9.29 7.84 16.09
CA TYR A 350 8.84 6.59 15.47
C TYR A 350 7.98 5.77 16.43
N LYS A 351 6.95 5.11 15.90
CA LYS A 351 6.22 4.02 16.55
C LYS A 351 5.68 3.05 15.48
N SER A 352 5.86 1.75 15.67
CA SER A 352 5.25 0.74 14.80
C SER A 352 3.72 0.76 14.96
N LEU A 353 2.99 0.54 13.86
CA LEU A 353 1.56 0.28 13.86
C LEU A 353 1.36 -1.20 13.49
N THR A 354 0.68 -1.95 14.34
CA THR A 354 0.48 -3.40 14.19
C THR A 354 -1.02 -3.72 14.14
N PRO A 355 -1.74 -3.33 13.07
CA PRO A 355 -3.20 -3.49 12.96
C PRO A 355 -3.63 -4.97 12.93
N TYR A 356 -2.72 -5.86 12.53
CA TYR A 356 -2.90 -7.31 12.52
C TYR A 356 -1.77 -7.98 13.29
N ALA A 357 -2.08 -9.01 14.08
CA ALA A 357 -1.10 -9.69 14.92
C ALA A 357 -0.02 -10.38 14.06
N GLY A 358 1.25 -10.09 14.34
CA GLY A 358 2.41 -10.71 13.67
C GLY A 358 2.91 -9.99 12.41
N LEU A 359 2.40 -8.79 12.09
CA LEU A 359 2.91 -7.95 11.00
C LEU A 359 3.28 -6.56 11.54
N ASN A 360 4.59 -6.22 11.50
CA ASN A 360 5.11 -4.92 11.94
C ASN A 360 5.58 -4.05 10.75
N ASP A 361 5.11 -4.36 9.53
CA ASP A 361 5.55 -3.74 8.27
C ASP A 361 5.18 -2.25 8.12
N THR A 362 4.51 -1.68 9.11
CA THR A 362 3.95 -0.32 9.07
C THR A 362 4.51 0.52 10.21
N ALA A 363 5.05 1.69 9.85
CA ALA A 363 5.66 2.63 10.78
C ALA A 363 4.98 4.00 10.73
N MET A 364 4.65 4.56 11.89
CA MET A 364 4.23 5.95 12.05
C MET A 364 5.42 6.81 12.48
N LEU A 365 5.69 7.87 11.71
CA LEU A 365 6.73 8.86 11.94
C LEU A 365 6.11 10.25 12.15
N TRP A 366 6.69 11.08 13.01
CA TRP A 366 6.25 12.46 13.20
C TRP A 366 7.38 13.37 13.71
N GLY A 367 7.19 14.68 13.57
CA GLY A 367 8.18 15.68 13.99
C GLY A 367 8.39 15.75 15.51
N ILE A 368 9.60 16.14 15.90
CA ILE A 368 10.00 16.39 17.29
C ILE A 368 9.51 17.78 17.70
N LYS A 369 8.82 17.86 18.85
CA LYS A 369 8.26 19.11 19.40
C LYS A 369 9.35 20.18 19.55
N PHE A 370 9.06 21.38 19.06
CA PHE A 370 9.98 22.54 19.04
C PHE A 370 11.22 22.40 18.14
N TYR A 371 11.22 21.45 17.20
CA TYR A 371 12.33 21.26 16.25
C TYR A 371 11.85 21.13 14.80
N ASN A 372 10.93 20.19 14.54
CA ASN A 372 10.38 19.97 13.20
C ASN A 372 8.96 19.40 13.21
N ASP A 373 8.22 19.56 14.31
CA ASP A 373 6.77 19.29 14.41
C ASP A 373 5.88 20.31 13.68
N PHE A 374 6.49 21.38 13.16
CA PHE A 374 5.86 22.39 12.31
C PHE A 374 6.44 22.32 10.89
N LEU A 375 5.65 21.86 9.91
CA LEU A 375 6.00 21.94 8.49
C LEU A 375 5.42 23.24 7.93
N MET A 376 6.29 24.21 7.66
CA MET A 376 5.93 25.51 7.08
C MET A 376 5.25 25.37 5.72
N GLN A 377 4.47 26.38 5.36
CA GLN A 377 4.00 26.70 4.00
C GLN A 377 5.14 26.74 2.97
N ALA A 378 4.79 26.66 1.69
CA ALA A 378 5.74 26.61 0.57
C ALA A 378 6.76 27.75 0.58
N GLY A 379 8.03 27.39 0.45
CA GLY A 379 9.19 28.28 0.54
C GLY A 379 10.44 27.52 1.02
N PRO A 380 11.55 28.22 1.35
CA PRO A 380 12.81 27.59 1.74
C PRO A 380 12.70 26.67 2.97
N LEU A 381 11.84 27.02 3.92
CA LEU A 381 11.55 26.24 5.14
C LEU A 381 10.37 25.26 4.97
N GLY A 382 9.76 25.20 3.78
CA GLY A 382 8.61 24.34 3.47
C GLY A 382 8.98 22.86 3.29
N ASN A 383 9.98 22.33 4.00
CA ASN A 383 10.29 20.91 3.99
C ASN A 383 10.85 20.42 5.33
N VAL A 384 10.63 19.13 5.62
CA VAL A 384 11.22 18.42 6.77
C VAL A 384 11.88 17.13 6.29
N GLN A 385 13.02 16.78 6.91
CA GLN A 385 13.90 15.70 6.45
C GLN A 385 14.31 14.78 7.59
N SER A 386 14.45 13.49 7.28
CA SER A 386 14.88 12.44 8.21
C SER A 386 15.70 11.39 7.47
N GLU A 387 16.51 10.64 8.20
CA GLU A 387 17.15 9.44 7.69
C GLU A 387 16.73 8.22 8.53
N LEU A 388 16.56 7.10 7.85
CA LEU A 388 16.22 5.80 8.42
C LEU A 388 17.39 4.86 8.16
N LEU A 389 17.94 4.26 9.22
CA LEU A 389 18.96 3.22 9.13
C LEU A 389 18.32 1.87 9.47
N PHE A 390 18.28 1.00 8.48
CA PHE A 390 17.72 -0.34 8.59
C PHE A 390 18.83 -1.39 8.61
N ARG A 391 18.68 -2.43 9.42
CA ARG A 391 19.48 -3.66 9.28
C ARG A 391 19.00 -4.42 8.04
N LYS A 392 19.92 -5.15 7.41
CA LYS A 392 19.60 -6.15 6.40
C LYS A 392 19.31 -7.49 7.07
N ASP A 393 18.14 -8.04 6.83
CA ASP A 393 17.94 -9.48 6.92
C ASP A 393 18.48 -10.15 5.63
N LYS A 394 19.26 -11.22 5.78
CA LYS A 394 19.81 -11.98 4.65
C LYS A 394 18.76 -12.77 3.87
N SER A 395 17.58 -13.03 4.45
CA SER A 395 16.53 -13.84 3.80
C SER A 395 15.56 -13.02 2.94
N THR A 396 15.38 -11.73 3.24
CA THR A 396 14.40 -10.86 2.56
C THR A 396 14.99 -9.63 1.85
N PHE A 397 16.21 -9.18 2.20
CA PHE A 397 16.77 -7.95 1.62
C PHE A 397 17.18 -8.10 0.15
N THR A 398 16.59 -7.29 -0.73
CA THR A 398 17.00 -7.16 -2.14
C THR A 398 16.75 -5.74 -2.66
N PHE A 399 17.35 -5.39 -3.80
CA PHE A 399 16.99 -4.20 -4.60
C PHE A 399 16.20 -4.57 -5.87
N GLU A 400 15.99 -5.86 -6.15
CA GLU A 400 15.17 -6.31 -7.27
C GLU A 400 13.73 -5.79 -7.16
N LYS A 401 13.13 -5.52 -8.33
CA LYS A 401 11.69 -5.22 -8.49
C LYS A 401 11.19 -4.10 -7.55
N GLY A 402 12.08 -3.17 -7.19
CA GLY A 402 11.76 -2.03 -6.34
C GLY A 402 11.53 -2.33 -4.86
N TRP A 403 12.01 -3.47 -4.33
CA TRP A 403 11.77 -3.89 -2.93
C TRP A 403 12.11 -2.83 -1.87
N ALA A 404 13.14 -2.01 -2.09
CA ALA A 404 13.61 -0.97 -1.17
C ALA A 404 12.75 0.33 -1.16
N PHE A 405 11.62 0.33 -1.87
CA PHE A 405 10.65 1.42 -1.92
C PHE A 405 9.35 1.02 -1.19
N PRO A 406 8.67 1.95 -0.52
CA PRO A 406 7.51 1.62 0.29
C PRO A 406 6.34 1.17 -0.58
N ARG A 407 5.50 0.30 0.00
CA ARG A 407 4.26 -0.21 -0.63
C ARG A 407 3.17 0.86 -0.62
N ARG A 408 3.09 1.62 0.47
CA ARG A 408 2.16 2.75 0.67
C ARG A 408 2.80 3.80 1.58
N ILE A 409 2.39 5.05 1.38
CA ILE A 409 2.68 6.18 2.25
C ILE A 409 1.36 6.92 2.51
N TYR A 410 1.14 7.33 3.76
CA TYR A 410 0.04 8.21 4.15
C TYR A 410 0.60 9.45 4.85
N PHE A 411 0.08 10.64 4.56
CA PHE A 411 0.47 11.89 5.22
C PHE A 411 -0.72 12.48 5.98
N ASN A 412 -0.57 12.71 7.30
CA ASN A 412 -1.67 13.02 8.23
C ASN A 412 -2.85 12.01 8.20
N GLY A 413 -2.57 10.84 7.64
CA GLY A 413 -3.51 9.75 7.39
C GLY A 413 -4.12 9.68 5.99
N ASP A 414 -3.81 10.59 5.08
CA ASP A 414 -4.31 10.55 3.70
C ASP A 414 -3.36 9.74 2.81
N ASN A 415 -3.90 8.82 2.02
CA ASN A 415 -3.10 7.91 1.18
C ASN A 415 -2.47 8.66 -0.01
N CYS A 416 -1.14 8.76 -0.01
CA CYS A 416 -0.41 9.44 -1.07
C CYS A 416 -0.29 8.57 -2.31
N VAL A 417 -0.43 9.17 -3.49
CA VAL A 417 -0.32 8.44 -4.76
C VAL A 417 1.15 8.09 -5.03
N MET A 418 1.42 6.79 -5.11
CA MET A 418 2.70 6.22 -5.51
C MET A 418 2.89 6.35 -7.04
N PRO A 419 4.13 6.49 -7.55
CA PRO A 419 4.44 6.19 -8.94
C PRO A 419 4.07 4.74 -9.30
N PRO A 420 3.92 4.39 -10.59
CA PRO A 420 3.63 3.02 -10.98
C PRO A 420 4.90 2.13 -10.80
N PRO A 421 4.76 0.85 -10.41
CA PRO A 421 5.91 0.02 -9.98
C PRO A 421 6.94 -0.33 -11.08
N ASP A 422 6.53 -0.30 -12.34
CA ASP A 422 7.39 -0.42 -13.52
C ASP A 422 8.37 0.76 -13.66
N GLY A 423 7.95 1.94 -13.23
CA GLY A 423 8.78 3.14 -13.20
C GLY A 423 9.70 3.26 -11.98
N TYR A 424 9.70 2.31 -11.02
CA TYR A 424 10.53 2.41 -9.81
C TYR A 424 12.04 2.33 -10.15
N PRO A 425 12.94 3.03 -9.42
CA PRO A 425 14.38 3.00 -9.71
C PRO A 425 14.96 1.58 -9.63
N TRP A 426 15.23 0.97 -10.79
CA TRP A 426 15.83 -0.36 -10.91
C TRP A 426 17.35 -0.28 -10.80
N LEU A 427 17.98 -1.37 -10.31
CA LEU A 427 19.43 -1.56 -10.44
C LEU A 427 19.76 -1.59 -11.95
N PRO A 428 20.78 -0.84 -12.42
CA PRO A 428 21.19 -0.93 -13.82
C PRO A 428 21.53 -2.37 -14.17
N ASN A 429 21.18 -2.81 -15.38
CA ASN A 429 21.48 -4.15 -15.90
C ASN A 429 22.97 -4.29 -16.26
N ALA A 430 23.84 -3.95 -15.31
CA ALA A 430 25.27 -4.23 -15.28
C ALA A 430 25.52 -5.72 -14.99
N GLY A 431 24.83 -6.60 -15.72
CA GLY A 431 25.42 -7.88 -16.06
C GLY A 431 26.69 -7.55 -16.82
N SER A 432 27.84 -7.71 -16.17
CA SER A 432 29.14 -7.49 -16.77
C SER A 432 29.25 -8.39 -18.00
N ARG A 433 29.05 -7.83 -19.19
CA ARG A 433 29.38 -8.52 -20.44
C ARG A 433 30.86 -8.87 -20.30
N PRO A 434 31.25 -10.16 -20.17
CA PRO A 434 32.66 -10.47 -20.20
C PRO A 434 33.15 -10.02 -21.56
N ILE A 435 34.09 -9.08 -21.59
CA ILE A 435 34.83 -8.78 -22.81
C ILE A 435 35.77 -9.97 -22.99
N VAL A 436 35.20 -11.08 -23.49
CA VAL A 436 35.94 -12.27 -23.88
C VAL A 436 36.80 -11.86 -25.06
N SER A 437 38.01 -11.42 -24.75
CA SER A 437 38.96 -10.93 -25.75
C SER A 437 39.17 -12.03 -26.77
N LEU A 438 38.78 -11.77 -28.03
CA LEU A 438 38.91 -12.73 -29.14
C LEU A 438 40.37 -13.17 -29.37
N LEU A 439 41.34 -12.46 -28.79
CA LEU A 439 42.73 -12.88 -28.74
C LEU A 439 42.92 -14.23 -28.04
N TYR A 440 42.20 -14.53 -26.95
CA TYR A 440 42.34 -15.82 -26.24
C TYR A 440 41.98 -17.03 -27.11
N PRO A 441 40.78 -17.13 -27.74
CA PRO A 441 40.50 -18.22 -28.66
C PRO A 441 41.36 -18.17 -29.94
N ALA A 442 41.81 -17.00 -30.40
CA ALA A 442 42.74 -16.91 -31.51
C ALA A 442 44.12 -17.52 -31.17
N PHE A 443 44.66 -17.26 -29.97
CA PHE A 443 45.91 -17.85 -29.52
C PHE A 443 45.81 -19.36 -29.26
N THR A 444 44.69 -19.87 -28.74
CA THR A 444 44.51 -21.33 -28.60
C THR A 444 44.38 -22.01 -29.95
N ILE A 445 43.64 -21.44 -30.91
CA ILE A 445 43.56 -21.94 -32.29
C ILE A 445 44.92 -21.92 -32.99
N LEU A 446 45.68 -20.83 -32.84
CA LEU A 446 47.03 -20.71 -33.41
C LEU A 446 48.00 -21.74 -32.80
N SER A 447 47.95 -21.93 -31.48
CA SER A 447 48.73 -22.96 -30.79
C SER A 447 48.37 -24.37 -31.29
N LEU A 448 47.08 -24.65 -31.49
CA LEU A 448 46.61 -25.95 -32.00
C LEU A 448 47.08 -26.17 -33.45
N LEU A 449 47.07 -25.14 -34.29
CA LEU A 449 47.62 -25.17 -35.64
C LEU A 449 49.13 -25.44 -35.66
N VAL A 450 49.90 -24.79 -34.79
CA VAL A 450 51.36 -25.03 -34.66
C VAL A 450 51.63 -26.46 -34.20
N PHE A 451 50.87 -26.99 -33.22
CA PHE A 451 50.97 -28.39 -32.81
C PHE A 451 50.64 -29.36 -33.95
N LEU A 452 49.57 -29.12 -34.71
CA LEU A 452 49.18 -29.96 -35.85
C LEU A 452 50.23 -29.93 -36.97
N LEU A 453 50.86 -28.78 -37.23
CA LEU A 453 51.94 -28.66 -38.21
C LEU A 453 53.22 -29.38 -37.74
N ALA A 454 53.56 -29.28 -36.45
CA ALA A 454 54.69 -30.03 -35.88
C ALA A 454 54.47 -31.56 -35.96
N PHE A 455 53.28 -32.04 -35.59
CA PHE A 455 52.90 -33.44 -35.76
C PHE A 455 52.92 -33.88 -37.23
N ALA A 456 52.50 -33.02 -38.17
CA ALA A 456 52.58 -33.32 -39.60
C ALA A 456 54.03 -33.43 -40.11
N GLN A 457 54.94 -32.58 -39.61
CA GLN A 457 56.38 -32.67 -39.92
C GLN A 457 57.02 -33.93 -39.33
N GLU A 458 56.71 -34.30 -38.09
CA GLU A 458 57.13 -35.60 -37.55
C GLU A 458 56.59 -36.76 -38.40
N PHE A 459 55.32 -36.72 -38.82
CA PHE A 459 54.73 -37.77 -39.65
C PHE A 459 55.43 -37.89 -41.01
N GLN A 460 55.76 -36.76 -41.66
CA GLN A 460 56.50 -36.75 -42.92
C GLN A 460 57.92 -37.31 -42.76
N LEU A 461 58.64 -36.94 -41.68
CA LEU A 461 59.96 -37.50 -41.37
C LEU A 461 59.90 -39.02 -41.11
N LYS A 462 58.89 -39.49 -40.37
CA LYS A 462 58.71 -40.92 -40.05
C LYS A 462 58.20 -41.76 -41.24
N PHE A 463 57.50 -41.14 -42.19
CA PHE A 463 57.18 -41.78 -43.47
C PHE A 463 58.42 -41.85 -44.37
N SER A 464 59.20 -40.76 -44.46
CA SER A 464 60.45 -40.71 -45.24
C SER A 464 61.48 -41.74 -44.75
N SER A 465 61.63 -41.94 -43.43
CA SER A 465 62.53 -42.95 -42.88
C SER A 465 62.10 -44.39 -43.18
N ASN A 466 60.79 -44.66 -43.36
CA ASN A 466 60.29 -46.00 -43.70
C ASN A 466 60.22 -46.27 -45.21
N LEU A 467 60.08 -45.24 -46.05
CA LEU A 467 60.01 -45.42 -47.51
C LEU A 467 61.32 -45.96 -48.09
N ASN A 468 62.47 -45.53 -47.54
CA ASN A 468 63.80 -46.02 -47.95
C ASN A 468 64.02 -47.51 -47.64
N ASN A 469 63.37 -48.06 -46.61
CA ASN A 469 63.45 -49.50 -46.30
C ASN A 469 62.45 -50.36 -47.10
N LEU A 470 61.45 -49.76 -47.75
CA LEU A 470 60.50 -50.49 -48.59
C LEU A 470 60.86 -50.48 -50.10
N LEU A 471 61.78 -49.61 -50.52
CA LEU A 471 62.17 -49.47 -51.93
C LEU A 471 63.14 -50.57 -52.43
N HIS A 472 63.59 -51.48 -51.55
CA HIS A 472 64.61 -52.48 -51.89
C HIS A 472 64.08 -53.92 -52.08
N TYR A 473 62.75 -54.14 -52.04
CA TYR A 473 62.15 -55.48 -52.05
C TYR A 473 60.95 -55.69 -53.00
N CYS A 474 60.68 -54.78 -53.95
CA CYS A 474 59.56 -54.90 -54.90
C CYS A 474 59.94 -54.78 -56.39
N THR A 475 61.15 -55.19 -56.79
CA THR A 475 61.52 -55.37 -58.20
C THR A 475 61.25 -56.82 -58.67
N SER A 476 59.99 -57.24 -58.73
CA SER A 476 59.60 -58.47 -59.43
C SER A 476 58.19 -58.40 -60.04
N LYS A 477 58.16 -58.15 -61.35
CA LYS A 477 57.08 -58.39 -62.32
C LYS A 477 55.69 -57.75 -62.06
N HIS A 478 55.46 -56.65 -62.79
CA HIS A 478 54.23 -56.25 -63.50
C HIS A 478 52.84 -56.45 -62.83
N ILE A 479 52.09 -55.36 -62.67
CA ILE A 479 50.97 -55.02 -63.59
C ILE A 479 50.52 -53.55 -63.44
N PHE A 480 50.08 -52.99 -64.57
CA PHE A 480 49.72 -51.63 -64.94
C PHE A 480 48.67 -50.83 -64.10
N LEU A 481 48.82 -49.48 -64.14
CA LEU A 481 47.77 -48.43 -64.35
C LEU A 481 46.66 -48.23 -63.26
N ILE A 482 45.99 -47.07 -63.09
CA ILE A 482 46.03 -45.71 -63.69
C ILE A 482 46.10 -44.65 -62.56
N TYR A 483 46.84 -43.55 -62.74
CA TYR A 483 46.64 -42.29 -61.98
C TYR A 483 45.66 -41.37 -62.72
N MET A 484 44.64 -40.86 -62.04
CA MET A 484 43.88 -39.69 -62.51
C MET A 484 43.60 -38.74 -61.34
N VAL A 485 43.99 -37.48 -61.53
CA VAL A 485 43.74 -36.35 -60.62
C VAL A 485 43.38 -35.17 -61.53
N TYR A 486 42.25 -34.49 -61.29
CA TYR A 486 42.18 -33.02 -61.23
C TYR A 486 40.77 -32.47 -60.89
N VAL A 487 40.74 -31.61 -59.87
CA VAL A 487 39.97 -30.34 -59.74
C VAL A 487 38.41 -30.35 -59.77
N PRO A 488 37.74 -29.58 -58.87
CA PRO A 488 36.26 -29.54 -58.75
C PRO A 488 35.58 -28.47 -59.63
N LEU A 489 34.26 -28.58 -59.78
CA LEU A 489 33.39 -27.56 -60.40
C LEU A 489 32.00 -27.50 -59.73
N HIS A 490 31.21 -26.49 -60.11
CA HIS A 490 30.05 -25.96 -59.36
C HIS A 490 28.72 -26.72 -59.54
N SER A 491 27.78 -26.37 -58.64
CA SER A 491 26.30 -26.50 -58.74
C SER A 491 25.65 -27.85 -58.41
N GLY A 492 24.40 -27.76 -57.92
CA GLY A 492 23.44 -28.87 -57.79
C GLY A 492 22.15 -28.52 -58.59
N PRO A 493 20.96 -29.10 -58.31
CA PRO A 493 20.59 -29.91 -57.14
C PRO A 493 19.89 -31.25 -57.47
N ALA A 494 19.30 -31.86 -56.44
CA ALA A 494 18.14 -32.77 -56.45
C ALA A 494 18.30 -34.31 -56.57
N THR A 495 17.44 -34.97 -55.76
CA THR A 495 16.77 -36.28 -55.95
C THR A 495 17.52 -37.62 -56.04
N GLN A 496 17.38 -38.37 -54.93
CA GLN A 496 16.89 -39.75 -54.81
C GLN A 496 17.76 -40.99 -55.17
N VAL A 497 18.05 -41.75 -54.12
CA VAL A 497 17.77 -43.20 -53.93
C VAL A 497 18.18 -44.19 -55.03
N THR A 498 19.11 -45.08 -54.68
CA THR A 498 18.94 -46.53 -54.88
C THR A 498 19.63 -47.30 -53.74
N THR A 499 18.96 -48.30 -53.17
CA THR A 499 19.50 -49.19 -52.14
C THR A 499 20.04 -50.47 -52.79
N ILE A 500 21.20 -50.97 -52.35
CA ILE A 500 21.65 -52.33 -52.66
C ILE A 500 21.59 -53.18 -51.39
N LEU A 501 20.89 -54.31 -51.46
CA LEU A 501 20.69 -55.27 -50.37
C LEU A 501 21.77 -56.36 -50.37
N LEU A 502 22.26 -56.73 -49.18
CA LEU A 502 22.86 -58.04 -48.91
C LEU A 502 22.42 -58.57 -47.52
N HIS A 503 21.82 -59.75 -47.51
CA HIS A 503 21.26 -60.42 -46.33
C HIS A 503 20.91 -61.88 -46.69
N PRO A 504 20.83 -62.83 -45.74
CA PRO A 504 21.52 -62.95 -44.45
C PRO A 504 22.30 -64.29 -44.40
N PRO A 505 22.55 -64.92 -43.22
CA PRO A 505 21.56 -65.91 -42.77
C PRO A 505 21.25 -65.95 -41.26
N SER A 506 19.95 -66.13 -40.95
CA SER A 506 19.30 -66.81 -39.79
C SER A 506 20.02 -66.94 -38.42
N LYS A 507 19.34 -66.78 -37.27
CA LYS A 507 18.02 -67.34 -36.91
C LYS A 507 17.26 -66.53 -35.84
N PHE A 508 15.92 -66.53 -35.94
CA PHE A 508 14.87 -66.75 -34.91
C PHE A 508 15.12 -66.33 -33.44
N GLN A 509 14.17 -65.78 -32.66
CA GLN A 509 12.79 -65.23 -32.81
C GLN A 509 12.55 -64.51 -31.42
N ASP A 510 11.65 -63.57 -31.13
CA ASP A 510 10.28 -63.33 -31.60
C ASP A 510 9.82 -61.86 -31.41
N CYS A 511 8.63 -61.54 -31.92
CA CYS A 511 8.02 -60.19 -31.95
C CYS A 511 7.39 -59.76 -30.59
N VAL A 512 6.84 -58.56 -30.33
CA VAL A 512 6.00 -57.63 -31.12
C VAL A 512 6.13 -56.17 -30.62
N TYR A 513 5.85 -55.19 -31.48
CA TYR A 513 5.70 -53.75 -31.18
C TYR A 513 4.38 -53.20 -31.83
N ILE A 514 4.12 -51.88 -31.79
CA ILE A 514 3.06 -51.14 -32.56
C ILE A 514 1.64 -51.15 -31.88
N PRO A 515 0.86 -50.03 -31.80
CA PRO A 515 1.21 -48.60 -31.70
C PRO A 515 0.27 -47.76 -30.76
N TYR A 516 0.34 -46.42 -30.88
CA TYR A 516 -0.64 -45.42 -30.42
C TYR A 516 -2.09 -45.60 -30.99
N ARG A 517 -3.12 -45.36 -30.16
CA ARG A 517 -4.12 -44.26 -30.41
C ARG A 517 -5.02 -43.93 -29.21
N SER A 518 -5.61 -42.74 -29.24
CA SER A 518 -6.57 -42.16 -28.29
C SER A 518 -8.04 -42.40 -28.67
N VAL A 519 -8.99 -42.38 -27.71
CA VAL A 519 -10.28 -41.64 -27.79
C VAL A 519 -11.12 -41.69 -26.48
N ILE A 520 -11.37 -40.49 -25.92
CA ILE A 520 -12.60 -39.91 -25.30
C ILE A 520 -13.64 -40.78 -24.52
N THR A 521 -14.11 -40.18 -23.41
CA THR A 521 -15.48 -40.19 -22.80
C THR A 521 -15.85 -41.09 -21.61
N THR A 522 -16.32 -40.40 -20.56
CA THR A 522 -17.18 -40.83 -19.43
C THR A 522 -18.43 -41.62 -19.86
N LYS A 523 -19.16 -42.42 -19.04
CA LYS A 523 -19.83 -42.16 -17.72
C LYS A 523 -20.64 -43.46 -17.34
N THR A 524 -21.27 -43.80 -16.20
CA THR A 524 -21.59 -43.22 -14.85
C THR A 524 -21.96 -44.37 -13.87
N THR A 525 -22.04 -44.13 -12.53
CA THR A 525 -22.84 -44.89 -11.49
C THR A 525 -22.44 -46.35 -11.16
N LEU A 526 -22.70 -46.95 -9.96
CA LEU A 526 -23.24 -46.50 -8.66
C LEU A 526 -22.79 -47.45 -7.50
N ALA A 527 -22.30 -46.91 -6.37
CA ALA A 527 -22.13 -47.57 -5.04
C ALA A 527 -21.18 -48.82 -4.95
N ARG A 528 -20.74 -49.32 -3.78
CA ARG A 528 -21.11 -49.08 -2.37
C ARG A 528 -19.95 -49.44 -1.38
N LYS A 529 -19.96 -48.81 -0.19
CA LYS A 529 -19.41 -49.29 1.12
C LYS A 529 -17.93 -49.02 1.50
N GLN A 530 -17.74 -48.87 2.82
CA GLN A 530 -16.51 -48.73 3.64
C GLN A 530 -15.73 -47.39 3.63
N ARG A 531 -15.03 -47.12 4.74
CA ARG A 531 -14.40 -45.85 5.17
C ARG A 531 -12.98 -46.13 5.71
N LEU A 532 -12.21 -45.04 5.91
CA LEU A 532 -10.94 -44.95 6.67
C LEU A 532 -9.69 -45.51 5.96
N PRO A 533 -8.49 -44.95 6.22
CA PRO A 533 -8.21 -43.51 6.11
C PRO A 533 -6.94 -43.23 5.26
N LEU A 534 -6.90 -42.07 4.58
CA LEU A 534 -5.80 -41.67 3.69
C LEU A 534 -4.57 -41.13 4.47
N SER A 535 -4.02 -41.93 5.39
CA SER A 535 -2.94 -41.51 6.29
C SER A 535 -1.79 -42.53 6.46
N LYS A 536 -1.73 -43.57 5.62
CA LYS A 536 -0.58 -44.49 5.54
C LYS A 536 0.14 -44.49 4.18
N LEU A 537 -0.57 -44.33 3.07
CA LEU A 537 0.03 -44.40 1.72
C LEU A 537 1.08 -43.29 1.45
N GLN A 538 1.03 -42.17 2.18
CA GLN A 538 1.89 -41.01 1.96
C GLN A 538 3.19 -41.04 2.77
N LEU A 539 3.28 -41.91 3.78
CA LEU A 539 4.47 -42.04 4.65
C LEU A 539 5.54 -42.96 4.04
N ASP A 540 5.13 -43.97 3.26
CA ASP A 540 6.06 -44.92 2.64
C ASP A 540 6.72 -44.34 1.37
N LEU A 541 6.03 -43.51 0.58
CA LEU A 541 6.65 -42.76 -0.53
C LEU A 541 7.78 -41.84 -0.03
N GLN A 542 7.60 -41.15 1.12
CA GLN A 542 8.66 -40.32 1.69
C GLN A 542 9.89 -41.12 2.15
N LYS A 543 9.74 -42.41 2.51
CA LYS A 543 10.84 -43.30 2.92
C LYS A 543 11.57 -43.99 1.77
N GLN A 544 11.18 -43.72 0.52
CA GLN A 544 11.85 -44.26 -0.66
C GLN A 544 12.72 -43.21 -1.36
N CYS A 545 12.25 -41.97 -1.53
CA CYS A 545 13.10 -40.87 -2.01
C CYS A 545 14.28 -40.56 -1.06
N LEU A 546 14.10 -40.74 0.25
CA LEU A 546 15.16 -40.52 1.27
C LEU A 546 16.25 -41.61 1.32
N ARG A 547 16.31 -42.54 0.34
CA ARG A 547 17.41 -43.52 0.23
C ARG A 547 18.23 -43.44 -1.06
N GLU A 548 17.86 -42.59 -2.02
CA GLU A 548 18.61 -42.41 -3.27
C GLU A 548 19.47 -41.13 -3.32
N MET A 549 19.36 -40.24 -2.33
CA MET A 549 20.27 -39.08 -2.21
C MET A 549 21.58 -39.38 -1.47
N ASP A 550 21.58 -40.37 -0.56
CA ASP A 550 22.68 -40.62 0.39
C ASP A 550 23.87 -41.39 -0.23
N THR A 551 23.74 -41.89 -1.46
CA THR A 551 24.75 -42.70 -2.17
C THR A 551 25.56 -41.94 -3.21
N SER A 552 25.29 -40.65 -3.44
CA SER A 552 25.97 -39.84 -4.46
C SER A 552 27.16 -39.02 -3.95
N GLN A 553 27.42 -39.00 -2.63
CA GLN A 553 28.33 -38.03 -2.00
C GLN A 553 29.65 -38.62 -1.45
N GLN A 554 30.02 -39.86 -1.83
CA GLN A 554 31.14 -40.59 -1.21
C GLN A 554 32.40 -40.78 -2.10
N HIS A 555 32.44 -40.23 -3.31
CA HIS A 555 33.65 -40.20 -4.17
C HIS A 555 33.88 -38.81 -4.78
N PHE A 556 34.64 -37.95 -4.08
CA PHE A 556 35.73 -37.12 -4.63
C PHE A 556 36.32 -36.21 -3.53
N ARG A 557 37.24 -36.77 -2.74
CA ARG A 557 38.20 -36.01 -1.91
C ARG A 557 39.38 -36.92 -1.56
N LEU A 558 40.53 -36.31 -1.26
CA LEU A 558 41.86 -36.91 -1.18
C LEU A 558 42.40 -37.31 -2.59
N ASP A 559 43.59 -36.86 -3.02
CA ASP A 559 44.43 -35.82 -2.41
C ASP A 559 45.29 -35.07 -3.43
N ILE A 560 45.93 -33.98 -2.98
CA ILE A 560 46.89 -33.18 -3.73
C ILE A 560 48.31 -33.47 -3.21
N SER A 561 49.24 -33.77 -4.12
CA SER A 561 50.69 -33.70 -3.91
C SER A 561 51.39 -33.29 -5.20
#